data_AF-A0A7S2Z0M6-F1
#
_entry.id   AF-A0A7S2Z0M6-F1
#
_cell.length_a   1.000
_cell.length_b   1.000
_cell.length_c   1.000
_cell.angle_alpha   90.00
_cell.angle_beta   90.00
_cell.angle_gamma   90.00
#
_symmetry.space_group_name_H-M   'P 1'
#
loop_
_entity.id
_entity.type
_entity.pdbx_description
1 polymer ?
#
loop_
_entity_poly.entity_id
_entity_poly.type
_entity_poly.pdbx_seq_one_letter_code
_entity_poly.pdbx_strand_id
1 'polypeptide(L)'
;RKPPKYERFVRPTGLRFTKAHVTHPELKTTFCLEIIGVKKNPNGQTMTTLGVITKGTVIEVNVSELGLVTPGGKVVWGKYAQVTNNPENDGCINAVLLV
;
A
#
# COMPACT_ATOMS: atom_id res chain seq x y z
N ARG A 1 15.33 -7.15 12.72
CA ARG A 1 16.39 -6.45 11.93
C ARG A 1 17.54 -7.43 11.72
N LYS A 2 18.37 -7.26 10.70
CA LYS A 2 19.59 -8.08 10.56
C LYS A 2 20.61 -7.61 11.62
N PRO A 3 21.60 -8.43 12.00
CA PRO A 3 22.66 -7.95 12.87
C PRO A 3 23.36 -6.73 12.23
N PRO A 4 23.75 -5.70 13.00
CA PRO A 4 24.26 -4.44 12.46
C PRO A 4 25.42 -4.60 11.47
N LYS A 5 26.30 -5.57 11.73
CA LYS A 5 27.44 -5.89 10.86
C LYS A 5 27.05 -6.34 9.44
N TYR A 6 25.84 -6.87 9.25
CA TYR A 6 25.34 -7.40 7.98
C TYR A 6 24.14 -6.60 7.42
N GLU A 7 23.66 -5.57 8.12
CA GLU A 7 22.53 -4.73 7.67
C GLU A 7 23.02 -3.67 6.69
N ARG A 8 22.89 -3.94 5.39
CA ARG A 8 23.23 -2.98 4.33
C ARG A 8 22.09 -2.02 3.97
N PHE A 9 20.85 -2.48 4.10
CA PHE A 9 19.65 -1.66 3.83
C PHE A 9 18.88 -1.42 5.12
N VAL A 10 18.91 -0.18 5.58
CA VAL A 10 18.21 0.25 6.79
C VAL A 10 16.84 0.80 6.43
N ARG A 11 15.79 0.25 7.04
CA ARG A 11 14.44 0.81 7.00
C ARG A 11 14.09 1.35 8.39
N PRO A 12 14.24 2.66 8.67
CA PRO A 12 13.98 3.22 10.00
C PRO A 12 12.51 3.03 10.39
N THR A 13 12.24 2.77 11.67
CA THR A 13 10.91 2.43 12.17
C THR A 13 9.89 3.55 11.99
N GLY A 14 10.30 4.82 12.10
CA GLY A 14 9.40 5.97 11.94
C GLY A 14 8.84 6.15 10.52
N LEU A 15 9.46 5.53 9.52
CA LEU A 15 9.00 5.59 8.12
C LEU A 15 8.25 4.30 7.69
N ARG A 16 7.93 3.41 8.63
CA ARG A 16 7.23 2.15 8.35
C ARG A 16 5.72 2.34 8.51
N PHE A 17 5.08 2.71 7.42
CA PHE A 17 3.62 2.78 7.37
C PHE A 17 3.01 1.39 7.24
N THR A 18 1.94 1.14 7.99
CA THR A 18 1.15 -0.10 7.94
C THR A 18 -0.25 0.11 7.38
N LYS A 19 -0.71 1.37 7.31
CA LYS A 19 -2.04 1.76 6.83
C LYS A 19 -1.94 2.80 5.73
N ALA A 20 -2.96 2.82 4.85
CA ALA A 20 -3.12 3.80 3.80
C ALA A 20 -4.56 4.35 3.81
N HIS A 21 -4.71 5.62 3.46
CA HIS A 21 -5.98 6.24 3.14
C HIS A 21 -6.32 5.90 1.69
N VAL A 22 -7.26 4.98 1.50
CA VAL A 22 -7.66 4.48 0.20
C VAL A 22 -9.01 5.07 -0.19
N THR A 23 -9.04 5.78 -1.30
CA THR A 23 -10.25 6.34 -1.89
C THR A 23 -10.87 5.36 -2.88
N HIS A 24 -12.16 5.07 -2.73
CA HIS A 24 -12.92 4.31 -3.72
C HIS A 24 -13.51 5.27 -4.77
N PRO A 25 -13.18 5.15 -6.07
CA PRO A 25 -13.58 6.13 -7.08
C PRO A 25 -15.10 6.20 -7.31
N GLU A 26 -15.81 5.07 -7.27
CA GLU A 26 -17.27 5.04 -7.47
C GLU A 26 -18.07 5.57 -6.26
N LEU A 27 -17.73 5.09 -5.06
CA LEU A 27 -18.41 5.49 -3.81
C LEU A 27 -17.97 6.88 -3.32
N LYS A 28 -16.84 7.41 -3.81
CA LYS A 28 -16.25 8.70 -3.41
C LYS A 28 -15.99 8.83 -1.91
N THR A 29 -15.75 7.70 -1.25
CA THR A 29 -15.44 7.60 0.17
C THR A 29 -14.00 7.18 0.37
N THR A 30 -13.43 7.54 1.53
CA THR A 30 -12.05 7.23 1.90
C THR A 30 -12.04 6.32 3.12
N PHE A 31 -11.17 5.31 3.11
CA PHE A 31 -11.06 4.31 4.17
C PHE A 31 -9.61 4.18 4.61
N CYS A 32 -9.37 3.97 5.91
CA CYS A 32 -8.04 3.74 6.46
C CYS A 32 -7.77 2.23 6.49
N LEU A 33 -7.25 1.69 5.37
CA LEU A 33 -7.08 0.26 5.17
C LEU A 33 -5.64 -0.17 5.47
N GLU A 34 -5.47 -1.41 5.89
CA GLU A 34 -4.16 -2.01 6.13
C GLU A 34 -3.46 -2.38 4.82
N ILE A 35 -2.15 -2.11 4.74
CA ILE A 35 -1.30 -2.46 3.61
C ILE A 35 -0.82 -3.90 3.81
N ILE A 36 -1.16 -4.77 2.87
CA ILE A 36 -0.70 -6.17 2.85
C ILE A 36 0.71 -6.24 2.27
N GLY A 37 0.97 -5.50 1.20
CA GLY A 37 2.29 -5.49 0.58
C GLY A 37 2.42 -4.52 -0.60
N VAL A 38 3.67 -4.31 -1.03
CA VAL A 38 4.00 -3.53 -2.22
C VAL A 38 4.14 -4.47 -3.40
N LYS A 39 3.40 -4.22 -4.49
CA LYS A 39 3.44 -5.06 -5.70
C LYS A 39 4.32 -4.52 -6.81
N LYS A 40 4.29 -3.20 -7.02
CA LYS A 40 5.05 -2.57 -8.10
C LYS A 40 5.40 -1.13 -7.76
N ASN A 41 6.69 -0.81 -7.77
CA ASN A 41 7.17 0.56 -7.69
C ASN A 41 7.67 1.02 -9.08
N PRO A 42 7.25 2.20 -9.59
CA PRO A 42 7.67 2.70 -10.91
C PRO A 42 9.18 2.95 -11.01
N ASN A 43 9.86 3.21 -9.90
CA ASN A 43 11.30 3.49 -9.86
C ASN A 43 12.18 2.23 -9.94
N GLY A 44 11.57 1.04 -10.06
CA GLY A 44 12.26 -0.22 -10.35
C GLY A 44 11.94 -1.36 -9.40
N GLN A 45 12.39 -2.56 -9.79
CA GLN A 45 12.11 -3.78 -9.05
C GLN A 45 12.81 -3.83 -7.69
N THR A 46 14.01 -3.25 -7.56
CA THR A 46 14.72 -3.16 -6.27
C THR A 46 13.91 -2.41 -5.21
N MET A 47 13.25 -1.30 -5.59
CA MET A 47 12.40 -0.53 -4.67
C MET A 47 11.14 -1.30 -4.29
N THR A 48 10.62 -2.11 -5.21
CA THR A 48 9.50 -3.03 -4.96
C THR A 48 9.91 -4.08 -3.91
N THR A 49 11.05 -4.74 -4.09
CA THR A 49 11.57 -5.74 -3.14
C THR A 49 11.91 -5.16 -1.77
N LEU A 50 12.41 -3.91 -1.73
CA LEU A 50 12.65 -3.19 -0.49
C LEU A 50 11.37 -2.62 0.15
N GLY A 51 10.21 -2.73 -0.53
CA GLY A 51 8.93 -2.23 -0.02
C GLY A 51 8.88 -0.72 0.15
N VAL A 52 9.58 0.02 -0.71
CA VAL A 52 9.55 1.50 -0.70
C VAL A 52 8.26 1.97 -1.34
N ILE A 53 7.56 2.87 -0.67
CA ILE A 53 6.28 3.43 -1.12
C ILE A 53 6.52 4.86 -1.59
N THR A 54 6.48 5.06 -2.90
CA THR A 54 6.55 6.37 -3.56
C THR A 54 5.26 6.66 -4.31
N LYS A 55 5.10 7.90 -4.79
CA LYS A 55 4.04 8.24 -5.73
C LYS A 55 4.01 7.25 -6.92
N GLY A 56 2.82 6.78 -7.27
CA GLY A 56 2.58 5.82 -8.34
C GLY A 56 2.87 4.35 -7.97
N THR A 57 3.27 4.06 -6.73
CA THR A 57 3.45 2.67 -6.28
C THR A 57 2.11 1.95 -6.22
N VAL A 58 2.06 0.72 -6.71
CA VAL A 58 0.91 -0.18 -6.58
C VAL A 58 1.09 -1.02 -5.31
N ILE A 59 0.13 -0.88 -4.40
CA ILE A 59 0.06 -1.58 -3.13
C ILE A 59 -1.16 -2.51 -3.13
N GLU A 60 -1.05 -3.61 -2.40
CA GLU A 60 -2.16 -4.48 -2.07
C GLU A 60 -2.69 -4.08 -0.69
N VAL A 61 -3.99 -3.79 -0.63
CA VAL A 61 -4.66 -3.31 0.59
C VAL A 61 -5.77 -4.27 1.00
N ASN A 62 -5.95 -4.41 2.31
CA ASN A 62 -7.02 -5.23 2.86
C ASN A 62 -8.36 -4.53 2.70
N VAL A 63 -9.28 -5.15 1.95
CA VAL A 63 -10.63 -4.63 1.66
C VAL A 63 -11.74 -5.40 2.35
N SER A 64 -11.40 -6.22 3.36
CA SER A 64 -12.39 -7.02 4.10
C SER A 64 -13.48 -6.17 4.75
N GLU A 65 -13.14 -4.95 5.19
CA GLU A 65 -14.09 -3.99 5.78
C GLU A 65 -15.10 -3.43 4.75
N LEU A 66 -14.79 -3.50 3.45
CA LEU A 66 -15.68 -3.02 2.38
C LEU A 66 -16.75 -4.04 1.99
N GLY A 67 -16.65 -5.29 2.46
CA GLY A 67 -17.65 -6.33 2.18
C GLY A 67 -17.79 -6.66 0.69
N LEU A 68 -16.72 -6.49 -0.10
CA LEU A 68 -16.76 -6.78 -1.53
C LEU A 68 -16.87 -8.28 -1.78
N VAL A 69 -17.82 -8.67 -2.62
CA VAL A 69 -18.09 -10.08 -2.96
C VAL A 69 -18.07 -10.24 -4.48
N THR A 70 -17.41 -11.30 -4.95
CA THR A 70 -17.43 -11.67 -6.38
C THR A 70 -18.81 -12.21 -6.76
N PRO A 71 -19.22 -12.18 -8.04
CA PRO A 71 -20.50 -12.76 -8.48
C PRO A 71 -20.69 -14.24 -8.09
N GLY A 72 -19.60 -14.97 -7.86
CA GLY A 72 -19.60 -16.35 -7.36
C GLY A 72 -19.67 -16.49 -5.83
N GLY A 73 -19.99 -15.42 -5.09
CA GLY A 73 -20.19 -15.45 -3.64
C GLY A 73 -18.91 -15.46 -2.80
N LYS A 74 -17.72 -15.41 -3.41
CA LYS A 74 -16.44 -15.37 -2.67
C LYS A 74 -16.15 -13.95 -2.19
N VAL A 75 -15.81 -13.83 -0.91
CA VAL A 75 -15.41 -12.56 -0.28
C VAL A 75 -14.02 -12.14 -0.79
N VAL A 76 -13.90 -10.89 -1.19
CA VAL A 76 -12.65 -10.26 -1.58
C VAL A 76 -12.03 -9.62 -0.35
N TRP A 77 -10.82 -10.03 0.01
CA TRP A 77 -10.09 -9.51 1.17
C TRP A 77 -8.89 -8.64 0.76
N GLY A 78 -8.45 -8.71 -0.50
CA GLY A 78 -7.33 -7.93 -1.02
C GLY A 78 -7.65 -7.29 -2.36
N LYS A 79 -7.30 -6.01 -2.53
CA LYS A 79 -7.42 -5.30 -3.81
C LYS A 79 -6.20 -4.41 -4.04
N TYR A 80 -5.93 -4.08 -5.30
CA TYR A 80 -4.83 -3.19 -5.63
C TYR A 80 -5.26 -1.73 -5.51
N ALA A 81 -4.36 -0.90 -5.02
CA ALA A 81 -4.51 0.54 -4.97
C ALA A 81 -3.20 1.21 -5.44
N GLN A 82 -3.33 2.37 -6.07
CA GLN A 82 -2.21 3.16 -6.54
C GLN A 82 -2.04 4.40 -5.67
N VAL A 83 -0.82 4.58 -5.14
CA VAL A 83 -0.47 5.74 -4.32
C VAL A 83 -0.46 7.01 -5.18
N THR A 84 -1.15 8.04 -4.75
CA THR A 84 -1.34 9.30 -5.50
C THR A 84 -0.47 10.44 -5.00
N ASN A 85 -0.06 10.41 -3.72
CA ASN A 85 0.74 11.45 -3.09
C ASN A 85 2.22 11.06 -2.94
N ASN A 86 3.03 11.94 -2.35
CA ASN A 86 4.42 11.71 -1.97
C ASN A 86 4.49 11.50 -0.44
N PRO A 87 4.50 10.25 0.05
CA PRO A 87 4.42 9.98 1.49
C PRO A 87 5.58 10.55 2.30
N GLU A 88 6.73 10.78 1.66
CA GLU A 88 7.92 11.39 2.24
C GLU A 88 7.72 12.85 2.67
N ASN A 89 6.80 13.58 2.03
CA ASN A 89 6.50 14.98 2.33
C ASN A 89 5.30 15.13 3.27
N ASP A 90 4.29 14.27 3.11
CA ASP A 90 2.99 14.44 3.78
C ASP A 90 2.88 13.66 5.09
N GLY A 91 3.71 12.63 5.30
CA GLY A 91 3.60 11.73 6.45
C GLY A 91 2.37 10.81 6.42
N CYS A 92 1.63 10.79 5.31
CA CYS A 92 0.44 9.96 5.07
C CYS A 92 0.57 9.25 3.73
N ILE A 93 -0.02 8.06 3.60
CA ILE A 93 -0.14 7.35 2.33
C ILE A 93 -1.57 7.50 1.83
N ASN A 94 -1.73 8.27 0.76
CA ASN A 94 -3.00 8.42 0.05
C ASN A 94 -2.96 7.58 -1.23
N ALA A 95 -3.97 6.74 -1.42
CA ALA A 95 -4.07 5.86 -2.57
C ALA A 95 -5.48 5.86 -3.14
N VAL A 96 -5.58 5.53 -4.43
CA VAL A 96 -6.86 5.31 -5.12
C VAL A 96 -6.96 3.84 -5.45
N LEU A 97 -8.11 3.25 -5.13
CA LEU A 97 -8.38 1.84 -5.40
C LEU A 97 -8.49 1.61 -6.91
N LEU A 98 -7.78 0.60 -7.42
CA LEU A 98 -7.85 0.17 -8.82
C LEU A 98 -9.06 -0.74 -8.96
N VAL A 99 -10.16 -0.21 -9.50
CA VAL A 99 -11.42 -0.94 -9.67
C VAL A 99 -11.38 -1.87 -10.86
#